data_AF-A0A517VPU7-F1
#
_entry.id   AF-A0A517VPU7-F1
#
_cell.length_a   1.000
_cell.length_b   1.000
_cell.length_c   1.000
_cell.angle_alpha   90.00
_cell.angle_beta   90.00
_cell.angle_gamma   90.00
#
_symmetry.space_group_name_H-M   'P 1'
#
loop_
_entity.id
_entity.type
_entity.pdbx_description
1 polymer ?
#
loop_
_entity_poly.entity_id
_entity_poly.type
_entity_poly.pdbx_seq_one_letter_code
_entity_poly.pdbx_strand_id
1 'polypeptide(L)'
;MNREIQFDLLWYHVKQRSQCKSHCFHGFDHWMRVLRNGRVLASRTGADNDIVELFALFHDSCRWSDSTDPGHGARGAELARQLRGDLYELNDEDFDRLHYACTWHQDQDFSDDPTIGTCWDADRLDLGRVGIIPDPQLLNTKFAKQLAYETNLEEALVTYYNNLYGAFNPHSESSREN
;
A
#
# COMPACT_ATOMS: atom_id res chain seq x y z
N MET A 1 11.61 -22.03 9.79
CA MET A 1 12.09 -20.75 10.33
C MET A 1 11.42 -19.66 9.51
N ASN A 2 10.45 -18.93 10.09
CA ASN A 2 9.93 -17.73 9.43
C ASN A 2 11.09 -16.75 9.32
N ARG A 3 11.49 -16.40 8.09
CA ARG A 3 12.36 -15.25 7.89
C ARG A 3 11.46 -14.03 7.91
N GLU A 4 11.75 -13.14 8.84
CA GLU A 4 11.16 -11.80 8.86
C GLU A 4 11.55 -11.06 7.57
N ILE A 5 10.59 -10.36 6.96
CA ILE A 5 10.83 -9.62 5.73
C ILE A 5 11.68 -8.40 6.05
N GLN A 6 12.85 -8.28 5.42
CA GLN A 6 13.72 -7.12 5.57
C GLN A 6 13.25 -5.98 4.66
N PHE A 7 12.14 -5.35 5.03
CA PHE A 7 11.46 -4.34 4.21
C PHE A 7 12.39 -3.21 3.76
N ASP A 8 13.25 -2.67 4.64
CA ASP A 8 14.18 -1.60 4.26
C ASP A 8 15.09 -1.96 3.08
N LEU A 9 15.62 -3.19 3.07
CA LEU A 9 16.45 -3.69 1.97
C LEU A 9 15.64 -3.96 0.72
N LEU A 10 14.43 -4.50 0.87
CA LEU A 10 13.53 -4.78 -0.25
C LEU A 10 13.08 -3.49 -0.94
N TRP A 11 12.63 -2.50 -0.17
CA TRP A 11 12.29 -1.15 -0.65
C TRP A 11 13.47 -0.51 -1.36
N TYR A 12 14.66 -0.54 -0.76
CA TYR A 12 15.88 -0.02 -1.40
C TYR A 12 16.13 -0.72 -2.74
N HIS A 13 16.09 -2.05 -2.76
CA HIS A 13 16.37 -2.84 -3.95
C HIS A 13 15.42 -2.54 -5.12
N VAL A 14 14.11 -2.59 -4.87
CA VAL A 14 13.08 -2.36 -5.88
C VAL A 14 13.10 -0.91 -6.34
N LYS A 15 13.18 0.06 -5.40
CA LYS A 15 13.27 1.48 -5.75
C LYS A 15 14.49 1.76 -6.62
N GLN A 16 15.66 1.16 -6.38
CA GLN A 16 16.83 1.44 -7.21
C GLN A 16 16.65 0.97 -8.65
N ARG A 17 15.98 -0.16 -8.87
CA ARG A 17 15.81 -0.79 -10.18
C ARG A 17 14.61 -0.29 -10.97
N SER A 18 13.60 0.22 -10.29
CA SER A 18 12.40 0.72 -10.95
C SER A 18 12.68 2.00 -11.74
N GLN A 19 12.31 1.99 -13.02
CA GLN A 19 12.42 3.17 -13.88
C GLN A 19 11.33 4.20 -13.59
N CYS A 20 10.16 3.76 -13.09
CA CYS A 20 9.04 4.64 -12.78
C CYS A 20 9.14 5.32 -11.42
N LYS A 21 10.19 5.07 -10.61
CA LYS A 21 10.39 5.74 -9.30
C LYS A 21 10.33 7.27 -9.35
N SER A 22 10.67 7.87 -10.49
CA SER A 22 10.68 9.32 -10.73
C SER A 22 9.49 9.82 -11.55
N HIS A 23 8.48 8.98 -11.79
CA HIS A 23 7.23 9.39 -12.38
C HIS A 23 6.50 10.41 -11.48
N CYS A 24 5.80 11.36 -12.10
CA CYS A 24 5.11 12.43 -11.39
C CYS A 24 3.86 11.90 -10.69
N PHE A 25 3.09 11.01 -11.33
CA PHE A 25 1.83 10.53 -10.79
C PHE A 25 1.93 9.15 -10.14
N HIS A 26 2.79 8.28 -10.66
CA HIS A 26 2.93 6.88 -10.21
C HIS A 26 4.34 6.55 -9.69
N GLY A 27 5.11 7.57 -9.31
CA GLY A 27 6.44 7.40 -8.74
C GLY A 27 6.45 7.05 -7.26
N PHE A 28 7.64 7.12 -6.66
CA PHE A 28 7.86 6.67 -5.29
C PHE A 28 6.94 7.32 -4.26
N ASP A 29 6.59 8.60 -4.42
CA ASP A 29 5.70 9.30 -3.50
C ASP A 29 4.29 8.69 -3.50
N HIS A 30 3.81 8.19 -4.65
CA HIS A 30 2.55 7.46 -4.73
C HIS A 30 2.64 6.16 -3.93
N TRP A 31 3.69 5.35 -4.11
CA TRP A 31 3.84 4.09 -3.38
C TRP A 31 3.87 4.30 -1.87
N MET A 32 4.52 5.37 -1.41
CA MET A 32 4.56 5.72 0.01
C MET A 32 3.19 6.15 0.56
N ARG A 33 2.38 6.87 -0.24
CA ARG A 33 1.00 7.19 0.15
C ARG A 33 0.12 5.94 0.17
N VAL A 34 0.25 5.03 -0.80
CA VAL A 34 -0.43 3.73 -0.78
C VAL A 34 -0.06 2.93 0.47
N LEU A 35 1.23 2.87 0.84
CA LEU A 35 1.67 2.22 2.08
C LEU A 35 1.03 2.84 3.32
N ARG A 36 1.07 4.17 3.43
CA ARG A 36 0.47 4.91 4.55
C ARG A 36 -1.04 4.61 4.65
N ASN A 37 -1.75 4.70 3.53
CA ASN A 37 -3.19 4.45 3.46
C ASN A 37 -3.51 3.01 3.85
N GLY A 38 -2.75 2.05 3.30
CA GLY A 38 -2.89 0.63 3.61
C GLY A 38 -2.69 0.32 5.08
N ARG A 39 -1.67 0.89 5.73
CA ARG A 39 -1.43 0.74 7.18
C ARG A 39 -2.57 1.31 8.02
N VAL A 40 -3.09 2.49 7.65
CA VAL A 40 -4.26 3.07 8.30
C VAL A 40 -5.47 2.14 8.18
N LEU A 41 -5.75 1.64 6.98
CA LEU A 41 -6.87 0.73 6.74
C LEU A 41 -6.72 -0.59 7.48
N ALA A 42 -5.53 -1.22 7.43
CA ALA A 42 -5.22 -2.48 8.09
C ALA A 42 -5.51 -2.47 9.60
N SER A 43 -5.36 -1.31 10.25
CA SER A 43 -5.69 -1.12 11.67
C SER A 43 -7.17 -1.41 12.01
N ARG A 44 -8.07 -1.43 11.02
CA ARG A 44 -9.51 -1.67 11.20
C ARG A 44 -10.11 -2.76 10.32
N THR A 45 -9.36 -3.27 9.34
CA THR A 45 -9.86 -4.27 8.38
C THR A 45 -9.42 -5.68 8.71
N GLY A 46 -8.37 -5.84 9.52
CA GLY A 46 -7.75 -7.15 9.78
C GLY A 46 -6.90 -7.64 8.60
N ALA A 47 -6.58 -6.76 7.64
CA ALA A 47 -5.67 -7.07 6.55
C ALA A 47 -4.27 -7.43 7.07
N ASP A 48 -3.62 -8.34 6.36
CA ASP A 48 -2.22 -8.68 6.60
C ASP A 48 -1.31 -7.50 6.24
N ASN A 49 -0.52 -7.03 7.21
CA ASN A 49 0.33 -5.85 7.03
C ASN A 49 1.51 -6.12 6.09
N ASP A 50 2.05 -7.34 6.07
CA ASP A 50 3.17 -7.69 5.20
C ASP A 50 2.70 -7.66 3.74
N ILE A 51 1.53 -8.23 3.44
CA ILE A 51 0.95 -8.19 2.09
C ILE A 51 0.61 -6.76 1.68
N VAL A 52 0.05 -5.94 2.58
CA VAL A 52 -0.26 -4.53 2.30
C VAL A 52 1.00 -3.74 1.94
N GLU A 53 2.10 -3.97 2.66
CA GLU A 53 3.36 -3.29 2.37
C GLU A 53 4.02 -3.78 1.07
N LEU A 54 4.00 -5.08 0.82
CA LEU A 54 4.49 -5.65 -0.44
C LEU A 54 3.64 -5.17 -1.63
N PHE A 55 2.32 -5.06 -1.48
CA PHE A 55 1.44 -4.51 -2.51
C PHE A 55 1.82 -3.04 -2.81
N ALA A 56 1.94 -2.21 -1.78
CA ALA A 56 2.33 -0.81 -1.94
C ALA A 56 3.67 -0.68 -2.68
N LEU A 57 4.62 -1.58 -2.40
CA LEU A 57 5.91 -1.63 -3.08
C LEU A 57 5.79 -2.07 -4.56
N PHE A 58 5.01 -3.10 -4.86
CA PHE A 58 5.07 -3.77 -6.16
C PHE A 58 4.05 -3.32 -7.20
N HIS A 59 2.82 -2.96 -6.81
CA HIS A 59 1.67 -2.80 -7.71
C HIS A 59 1.97 -1.90 -8.93
N ASP A 60 2.71 -0.81 -8.72
CA ASP A 60 3.08 0.17 -9.74
C ASP A 60 4.60 0.22 -10.03
N SER A 61 5.40 -0.65 -9.41
CA SER A 61 6.86 -0.63 -9.54
C SER A 61 7.40 -0.91 -10.95
N CYS A 62 6.57 -1.49 -11.82
CA CYS A 62 6.92 -1.96 -13.16
C CYS A 62 6.16 -1.22 -14.27
N ARG A 63 5.74 0.03 -14.01
CA ARG A 63 5.18 0.88 -15.05
C ARG A 63 6.23 1.26 -16.11
N TRP A 64 5.84 1.25 -17.36
CA TRP A 64 6.56 1.76 -18.53
C TRP A 64 6.18 3.21 -18.85
N SER A 65 5.00 3.66 -18.42
CA SER A 65 4.48 5.00 -18.65
C SER A 65 3.84 5.56 -17.38
N ASP A 66 3.93 6.88 -17.19
CA ASP A 66 3.26 7.59 -16.09
C ASP A 66 1.77 7.87 -16.37
N SER A 67 1.30 7.51 -17.56
CA SER A 67 -0.10 7.63 -17.97
C SER A 67 -0.76 6.25 -18.05
N THR A 68 -1.51 5.96 -19.12
CA THR A 68 -2.09 4.65 -19.39
C THR A 68 -0.99 3.62 -19.62
N ASP A 69 -1.06 2.52 -18.88
CA ASP A 69 -0.08 1.44 -18.98
C ASP A 69 -0.72 0.07 -18.70
N PRO A 70 -1.41 -0.53 -19.68
CA PRO A 70 -2.10 -1.79 -19.47
C PRO A 70 -1.13 -2.90 -19.00
N GLY A 71 -1.56 -3.67 -18.01
CA GLY A 71 -0.79 -4.81 -17.48
C GLY A 71 0.40 -4.44 -16.58
N HIS A 72 0.56 -3.19 -16.14
CA HIS A 72 1.59 -2.83 -15.15
C HIS A 72 1.43 -3.63 -13.84
N GLY A 73 0.20 -3.85 -13.37
CA GLY A 73 -0.07 -4.67 -12.19
C GLY A 73 0.46 -6.09 -12.32
N ALA A 74 0.24 -6.74 -13.46
CA ALA A 74 0.77 -8.07 -13.75
C ALA A 74 2.31 -8.09 -13.78
N ARG A 75 2.95 -7.04 -14.33
CA ARG A 75 4.42 -6.92 -14.29
C ARG A 75 4.94 -6.70 -12.86
N GLY A 76 4.23 -5.93 -12.03
CA GLY A 76 4.54 -5.77 -10.62
C GLY A 76 4.42 -7.07 -9.84
N ALA A 77 3.37 -7.85 -10.08
CA ALA A 77 3.17 -9.17 -9.50
C ALA A 77 4.27 -10.17 -9.91
N GLU A 78 4.69 -10.13 -11.18
CA GLU A 78 5.79 -10.94 -11.68
C GLU A 78 7.14 -10.54 -11.06
N LEU A 79 7.40 -9.24 -10.84
CA LEU A 79 8.58 -8.81 -10.08
C LEU A 79 8.53 -9.34 -8.64
N ALA A 80 7.36 -9.27 -7.98
CA ALA A 80 7.19 -9.84 -6.64
C ALA A 80 7.55 -11.34 -6.63
N ARG A 81 7.08 -12.10 -7.64
CA ARG A 81 7.42 -13.52 -7.81
C ARG A 81 8.92 -13.77 -7.94
N GLN A 82 9.60 -12.95 -8.75
CA GLN A 82 11.05 -13.10 -9.00
C GLN A 82 11.90 -12.85 -7.76
N LEU A 83 11.43 -12.00 -6.83
CA LEU A 83 12.17 -11.67 -5.61
C LEU A 83 11.78 -12.55 -4.41
N ARG A 84 10.69 -13.32 -4.50
CA ARG A 84 10.26 -14.28 -3.48
C ARG A 84 11.23 -15.46 -3.38
N GLY A 85 11.57 -15.85 -2.15
CA GLY A 85 12.56 -16.89 -1.84
C GLY A 85 14.00 -16.36 -1.78
N ASP A 86 14.27 -15.22 -2.43
CA ASP A 86 15.59 -14.58 -2.46
C ASP A 86 15.69 -13.41 -1.48
N LEU A 87 14.78 -12.42 -1.60
CA LEU A 87 14.81 -11.18 -0.80
C LEU A 87 13.73 -11.11 0.27
N TYR A 88 12.64 -11.87 0.10
CA TYR A 88 11.58 -12.00 1.10
C TYR A 88 10.90 -13.36 0.96
N GLU A 89 10.17 -13.78 1.98
CA GLU A 89 9.43 -15.04 1.98
C GLU A 89 7.97 -14.78 2.35
N LEU A 90 7.06 -15.47 1.67
CA LEU A 90 5.65 -15.62 2.01
C LEU A 90 5.29 -17.08 1.81
N ASN A 91 4.31 -17.60 2.55
CA ASN A 91 3.73 -18.89 2.19
C ASN A 91 2.94 -18.77 0.85
N ASP A 92 2.57 -19.90 0.25
CA ASP A 92 1.92 -19.90 -1.06
C ASP A 92 0.59 -19.16 -1.06
N GLU A 93 -0.22 -19.31 -0.02
CA GLU A 93 -1.53 -18.65 0.09
C GLU A 93 -1.40 -17.12 0.16
N ASP A 94 -0.47 -16.62 0.99
CA ASP A 94 -0.22 -15.19 1.13
C ASP A 94 0.45 -14.58 -0.11
N PHE A 95 1.30 -15.36 -0.77
CA PHE A 95 1.85 -14.93 -2.05
C PHE A 95 0.79 -14.88 -3.15
N ASP A 96 -0.14 -15.84 -3.21
CA ASP A 96 -1.25 -15.84 -4.16
C ASP A 96 -2.14 -14.60 -3.95
N ARG A 97 -2.41 -14.23 -2.68
CA ARG A 97 -3.09 -12.97 -2.35
C ARG A 97 -2.34 -11.74 -2.87
N LEU A 98 -1.05 -11.62 -2.58
CA LEU A 98 -0.22 -10.51 -3.06
C LEU A 98 -0.20 -10.43 -4.59
N HIS A 99 0.04 -11.57 -5.25
CA HIS A 99 0.13 -11.66 -6.70
C HIS A 99 -1.21 -11.26 -7.34
N TYR A 100 -2.33 -11.76 -6.80
CA TYR A 100 -3.66 -11.39 -7.27
C TYR A 100 -3.95 -9.90 -7.04
N ALA A 101 -3.68 -9.38 -5.84
CA ALA A 101 -3.88 -7.98 -5.51
C ALA A 101 -3.14 -7.06 -6.48
N CYS A 102 -1.85 -7.30 -6.72
CA CYS A 102 -1.05 -6.54 -7.67
C CYS A 102 -1.58 -6.66 -9.11
N THR A 103 -1.88 -7.89 -9.57
CA THR A 103 -2.29 -8.15 -10.95
C THR A 103 -3.56 -7.39 -11.32
N TRP A 104 -4.55 -7.37 -10.42
CA TRP A 104 -5.92 -7.00 -10.75
C TRP A 104 -6.40 -5.66 -10.18
N HIS A 105 -5.53 -4.89 -9.52
CA HIS A 105 -5.95 -3.66 -8.81
C HIS A 105 -6.63 -2.58 -9.68
N GLN A 106 -6.35 -2.55 -10.99
CA GLN A 106 -7.01 -1.64 -11.94
C GLN A 106 -8.19 -2.26 -12.70
N ASP A 107 -8.28 -3.59 -12.74
CA ASP A 107 -9.18 -4.33 -13.63
C ASP A 107 -10.35 -5.00 -12.87
N GLN A 108 -10.32 -5.01 -11.54
CA GLN A 108 -11.37 -5.59 -10.69
C GLN A 108 -11.84 -4.58 -9.65
N ASP A 109 -13.15 -4.47 -9.46
CA ASP A 109 -13.72 -3.49 -8.53
C ASP A 109 -13.77 -3.98 -7.07
N PHE A 110 -13.89 -5.29 -6.83
CA PHE A 110 -14.18 -5.81 -5.49
C PHE A 110 -13.55 -7.18 -5.19
N SER A 111 -13.17 -7.40 -3.94
CA SER A 111 -12.72 -8.67 -3.38
C SER A 111 -13.33 -8.91 -1.99
N ASP A 112 -13.76 -10.16 -1.73
CA ASP A 112 -14.20 -10.60 -0.40
C ASP A 112 -13.02 -10.84 0.57
N ASP A 113 -11.79 -10.94 0.06
CA ASP A 113 -10.59 -11.05 0.89
C ASP A 113 -10.25 -9.67 1.48
N PRO A 114 -10.24 -9.51 2.83
CA PRO A 114 -10.05 -8.22 3.46
C PRO A 114 -8.66 -7.61 3.21
N THR A 115 -7.64 -8.43 2.97
CA THR A 115 -6.28 -7.98 2.63
C THR A 115 -6.24 -7.43 1.22
N ILE A 116 -6.78 -8.16 0.25
CA ILE A 116 -6.85 -7.72 -1.16
C ILE A 116 -7.69 -6.44 -1.27
N GLY A 117 -8.87 -6.43 -0.64
CA GLY A 117 -9.75 -5.25 -0.62
C GLY A 117 -9.07 -4.03 0.01
N THR A 118 -8.29 -4.23 1.08
CA THR A 118 -7.51 -3.15 1.72
C THR A 118 -6.41 -2.61 0.81
N CYS A 119 -5.71 -3.48 0.08
CA CYS A 119 -4.70 -3.08 -0.89
C CYS A 119 -5.30 -2.17 -1.97
N TRP A 120 -6.41 -2.59 -2.56
CA TRP A 120 -7.08 -1.82 -3.61
C TRP A 120 -7.66 -0.50 -3.10
N ASP A 121 -8.25 -0.51 -1.90
CA ASP A 121 -8.72 0.72 -1.25
C ASP A 121 -7.57 1.70 -1.00
N ALA A 122 -6.40 1.21 -0.57
CA ALA A 122 -5.25 2.05 -0.28
C ALA A 122 -4.75 2.82 -1.52
N ASP A 123 -4.74 2.16 -2.68
CA ASP A 123 -4.43 2.79 -3.97
C ASP A 123 -5.53 3.76 -4.42
N ARG A 124 -6.79 3.33 -4.36
CA ARG A 124 -7.94 4.16 -4.77
C ARG A 124 -8.10 5.43 -3.94
N LEU A 125 -7.81 5.38 -2.63
CA LEU A 125 -7.84 6.57 -1.78
C LEU A 125 -6.76 7.60 -2.17
N ASP A 126 -5.72 7.21 -2.91
CA ASP A 126 -4.70 8.14 -3.43
C ASP A 126 -5.06 8.75 -4.81
N LEU A 127 -6.25 8.47 -5.36
CA LEU A 127 -6.68 9.00 -6.67
C LEU A 127 -6.80 10.53 -6.70
N GLY A 128 -6.95 11.18 -5.53
CA GLY A 128 -6.93 12.64 -5.42
C GLY A 128 -5.67 13.27 -6.01
N ARG A 129 -4.53 12.54 -6.01
CA ARG A 129 -3.26 12.98 -6.59
C ARG A 129 -3.35 13.32 -8.09
N VAL A 130 -4.26 12.66 -8.81
CA VAL A 130 -4.50 12.85 -10.25
C VAL A 130 -5.80 13.61 -10.53
N GLY A 131 -6.38 14.24 -9.50
CA GLY A 131 -7.61 15.04 -9.64
C GLY A 131 -8.90 14.23 -9.67
N ILE A 132 -8.87 12.97 -9.22
CA ILE A 132 -10.05 12.09 -9.16
C ILE A 132 -10.50 11.97 -7.70
N ILE A 133 -11.78 12.25 -7.45
CA ILE A 133 -12.39 12.02 -6.13
C ILE A 133 -12.70 10.52 -6.01
N PRO A 134 -12.20 9.80 -4.98
CA PRO A 134 -12.50 8.39 -4.80
C PRO A 134 -14.00 8.15 -4.63
N ASP A 135 -14.57 7.25 -5.42
CA ASP A 135 -15.99 6.87 -5.29
C ASP A 135 -16.15 5.80 -4.19
N PRO A 136 -16.90 6.06 -3.11
CA PRO A 136 -17.16 5.08 -2.06
C PRO A 136 -17.79 3.76 -2.55
N GLN A 137 -18.47 3.75 -3.70
CA GLN A 137 -19.05 2.52 -4.28
C GLN A 137 -17.99 1.59 -4.86
N LEU A 138 -16.84 2.13 -5.25
CA LEU A 138 -15.68 1.38 -5.77
C LEU A 138 -14.68 1.02 -4.66
N LEU A 139 -15.02 1.26 -3.39
CA LEU A 139 -14.19 0.82 -2.26
C LEU A 139 -14.73 -0.49 -1.68
N ASN A 140 -13.85 -1.30 -1.14
CA ASN A 140 -14.12 -2.63 -0.60
C ASN A 140 -14.57 -2.53 0.85
N THR A 141 -13.77 -1.85 1.67
CA THR A 141 -13.87 -1.87 3.12
C THR A 141 -14.78 -0.77 3.65
N LYS A 142 -15.49 -1.05 4.75
CA LYS A 142 -16.34 -0.05 5.42
C LYS A 142 -15.55 1.18 5.86
N PHE A 143 -14.30 0.99 6.30
CA PHE A 143 -13.48 2.09 6.78
C PHE A 143 -12.98 2.98 5.63
N ALA A 144 -12.55 2.41 4.51
CA ALA A 144 -12.20 3.21 3.33
C ALA A 144 -13.41 4.02 2.82
N LYS A 145 -14.60 3.42 2.81
CA LYS A 145 -15.85 4.12 2.46
C LYS A 145 -16.12 5.32 3.36
N GLN A 146 -15.89 5.20 4.66
CA GLN A 146 -16.04 6.31 5.61
C GLN A 146 -15.03 7.42 5.32
N LEU A 147 -13.76 7.07 5.11
CA LEU A 147 -12.69 8.02 4.81
C LEU A 147 -12.95 8.79 3.50
N ALA A 148 -13.54 8.14 2.49
CA ALA A 148 -13.89 8.80 1.24
C ALA A 148 -14.96 9.91 1.37
N TYR A 149 -15.67 9.99 2.50
CA TYR A 149 -16.58 11.09 2.81
C TYR A 149 -15.92 12.25 3.57
N GLU A 150 -14.65 12.13 3.95
CA GLU A 150 -13.92 13.21 4.64
C GLU A 150 -13.76 14.42 3.73
N THR A 151 -14.01 15.63 4.27
CA THR A 151 -13.84 16.89 3.51
C THR A 151 -12.39 17.06 3.04
N ASN A 152 -11.43 16.61 3.85
CA ASN A 152 -10.01 16.58 3.51
C ASN A 152 -9.45 15.17 3.76
N LEU A 153 -9.58 14.31 2.75
CA LEU A 153 -9.20 12.90 2.80
C LEU A 153 -7.72 12.71 3.17
N GLU A 154 -6.84 13.50 2.56
CA GLU A 154 -5.39 13.42 2.77
C GLU A 154 -5.01 13.80 4.20
N GLU A 155 -5.57 14.89 4.73
CA GLU A 155 -5.34 15.30 6.12
C GLU A 155 -5.86 14.24 7.09
N ALA A 156 -7.04 13.68 6.85
CA ALA A 156 -7.59 12.61 7.68
C ALA A 156 -6.67 11.38 7.71
N LEU A 157 -6.20 10.91 6.55
CA LEU A 157 -5.27 9.78 6.45
C LEU A 157 -3.95 10.05 7.20
N VAL A 158 -3.38 11.25 7.06
CA VAL A 158 -2.16 11.65 7.78
C VAL A 158 -2.39 11.68 9.29
N THR A 159 -3.51 12.25 9.75
CA THR A 159 -3.85 12.28 11.18
C THR A 159 -4.01 10.87 11.73
N TYR A 160 -4.72 9.98 11.05
CA TYR A 160 -4.85 8.58 11.46
C TYR A 160 -3.49 7.89 11.53
N TYR A 161 -2.64 8.07 10.52
CA TYR A 161 -1.31 7.47 10.49
C TYR A 161 -0.45 7.96 11.66
N ASN A 162 -0.43 9.27 11.93
CA ASN A 162 0.34 9.85 13.03
C ASN A 162 -0.18 9.40 14.40
N ASN A 163 -1.48 9.19 14.56
CA ASN A 163 -2.03 8.65 15.80
C ASN A 163 -1.62 7.19 16.03
N LEU A 164 -1.50 6.40 14.96
CA LEU A 164 -1.10 4.99 15.04
C LEU A 164 0.42 4.81 15.24
N TYR A 165 1.23 5.59 14.53
CA TYR A 165 2.67 5.36 14.40
C TYR A 165 3.55 6.54 14.84
N GLY A 166 2.96 7.70 15.13
CA GLY A 166 3.68 8.93 15.51
C GLY A 166 3.95 9.08 17.00
N ALA A 167 3.38 8.22 17.85
CA ALA A 167 3.64 8.22 19.30
C ALA A 167 4.95 7.49 19.64
N PHE A 168 6.07 8.07 19.22
CA PHE A 168 7.37 7.88 19.88
C PHE A 168 7.89 9.28 20.25
N ASN A 169 7.53 9.74 21.45
CA ASN A 169 8.15 10.93 22.05
C ASN A 169 9.05 10.46 23.21
N PRO A 170 10.38 10.32 23.01
CA PRO A 170 11.30 9.92 24.07
C PRO A 170 11.42 10.97 25.21
N HIS A 171 10.69 12.08 25.15
CA HIS A 171 10.70 13.14 26.16
C HIS A 171 9.44 13.22 27.05
N SER A 172 8.51 12.26 26.99
CA SER A 172 7.33 12.27 27.88
C SER A 172 7.52 11.62 29.26
N GLU A 173 8.73 11.14 29.59
CA GLU A 173 9.10 10.70 30.94
C GLU A 173 10.03 11.72 31.62
N SER A 174 9.54 12.91 31.97
CA SER A 174 10.22 13.76 32.97
C SER A 174 9.26 14.69 33.73
N SER A 175 8.12 14.18 34.19
CA SER A 175 7.25 14.96 35.10
C SER A 175 6.43 14.06 36.03
N ARG A 176 7.10 13.08 36.65
CA ARG A 176 6.62 12.42 37.87
C ARG A 176 7.73 12.22 38.90
N GLU A 177 8.50 13.27 39.17
CA GLU A 177 9.19 13.44 40.46
C GLU A 177 9.17 14.93 40.81
N ASN A 178 8.24 15.29 41.70
CA ASN A 178 8.35 16.29 42.76
C ASN A 178 7.02 16.36 43.51
#